data_AF-A0A947FZJ8-F1
#
_entry.id   AF-A0A947FZJ8-F1
#
_cell.length_a   1.000
_cell.length_b   1.000
_cell.length_c   1.000
_cell.angle_alpha   90.00
_cell.angle_beta   90.00
_cell.angle_gamma   90.00
#
_symmetry.space_group_name_H-M   'P 1'
#
loop_
_entity.id
_entity.type
_entity.pdbx_description
1 polymer ?
#
loop_
_entity_poly.entity_id
_entity_poly.type
_entity_poly.pdbx_seq_one_letter_code
_entity_poly.pdbx_strand_id
1 'polypeptide(L)'
;MESEITVGDVTVEVVRKKVKNLNLTVHPPHGHVRISAPRRVSMRAIRVFALSKLGWIEKHQARIREQALQAPAEPAPDCEYLDGETHPLWGKPYRLAVLERDRPPSVRLNGDHMHLQVRPRTSRDNRQAVV
;
A
#
# COMPACT_ATOMS: atom_id res chain seq x y z
N MET A 1 -15.15 15.63 -15.17
CA MET A 1 -16.02 16.18 -14.12
C MET A 1 -16.07 15.17 -13.00
N GLU A 2 -15.27 15.46 -11.98
CA GLU A 2 -15.32 14.78 -10.69
C GLU A 2 -16.38 15.52 -9.87
N SER A 3 -17.22 14.77 -9.18
CA SER A 3 -18.29 15.33 -8.37
C SER A 3 -18.26 14.64 -7.04
N GLU A 4 -18.21 15.39 -5.95
CA GLU A 4 -18.18 14.82 -4.62
C GLU A 4 -19.60 14.75 -4.06
N ILE A 5 -19.92 13.64 -3.38
CA ILE A 5 -21.19 13.48 -2.68
C ILE A 5 -20.92 13.00 -1.25
N THR A 6 -21.64 13.58 -0.30
CA THR A 6 -21.63 13.12 1.08
C THR A 6 -22.83 12.22 1.33
N VAL A 7 -22.55 11.02 1.86
CA VAL A 7 -23.55 9.99 2.15
C VAL A 7 -23.32 9.51 3.59
N GLY A 8 -24.18 9.96 4.51
CA GLY A 8 -23.92 9.81 5.95
C GLY A 8 -22.66 10.58 6.34
N ASP A 9 -21.72 9.91 6.99
CA ASP A 9 -20.42 10.46 7.40
C ASP A 9 -19.29 10.17 6.38
N VAL A 10 -19.62 9.56 5.24
CA VAL A 10 -18.63 9.20 4.21
C VAL A 10 -18.71 10.17 3.03
N THR A 11 -17.56 10.76 2.71
CA THR A 11 -17.37 11.54 1.49
C THR A 11 -16.94 10.64 0.35
N VAL A 12 -17.67 10.71 -0.76
CA VAL A 12 -17.48 9.84 -1.93
C VAL A 12 -17.23 10.67 -3.19
N GLU A 13 -16.08 10.42 -3.82
CA GLU A 13 -15.72 11.01 -5.10
C GLU A 13 -16.38 10.24 -6.25
N VAL A 14 -17.18 10.90 -7.05
CA VAL A 14 -17.89 10.31 -8.20
C VAL A 14 -17.20 10.71 -9.49
N VAL A 15 -16.77 9.70 -10.26
CA VAL A 15 -16.11 9.90 -11.54
C VAL A 15 -16.89 9.27 -12.66
N ARG A 16 -17.29 10.10 -13.62
CA ARG A 16 -18.04 9.63 -14.79
C ARG A 16 -17.11 9.09 -15.86
N LYS A 17 -17.09 7.77 -16.02
CA LYS A 17 -16.26 7.05 -17.01
C LYS A 17 -17.10 6.17 -17.92
N LYS A 18 -16.53 5.72 -19.04
CA LYS A 18 -17.19 4.78 -19.98
C LYS A 18 -17.13 3.36 -19.43
N VAL A 19 -17.87 3.11 -18.34
CA VAL A 19 -17.97 1.80 -17.68
C VAL A 19 -19.37 1.22 -17.84
N LYS A 20 -19.49 -0.11 -17.78
CA LYS A 20 -20.80 -0.79 -17.82
C LYS A 20 -21.51 -0.75 -16.46
N ASN A 21 -20.74 -0.88 -15.36
CA ASN A 21 -21.23 -1.01 -13.98
C ASN A 21 -20.76 0.15 -13.09
N LEU A 22 -21.44 0.32 -11.95
CA LEU A 22 -20.97 1.17 -10.87
C LEU A 22 -19.86 0.44 -10.12
N ASN A 23 -18.66 0.97 -10.14
CA ASN A 23 -17.53 0.41 -9.41
C ASN A 23 -17.22 1.30 -8.22
N LEU A 24 -17.03 0.70 -7.05
CA LEU A 24 -16.69 1.40 -5.82
C LEU A 24 -15.33 0.90 -5.32
N THR A 25 -14.46 1.82 -4.97
CA THR A 25 -13.08 1.54 -4.55
C THR A 25 -12.75 2.40 -3.34
N VAL A 26 -12.04 1.83 -2.37
CA VAL A 26 -11.54 2.54 -1.20
C VAL A 26 -10.02 2.60 -1.31
N HIS A 27 -9.48 3.80 -1.39
CA HIS A 27 -8.04 4.02 -1.56
C HIS A 27 -7.36 4.21 -0.19
N PRO A 28 -6.27 3.48 0.10
CA PRO A 28 -5.36 3.84 1.18
C PRO A 28 -4.68 5.20 0.87
N PRO A 29 -4.16 5.93 1.87
CA PRO A 29 -4.02 5.58 3.29
C PRO A 29 -5.20 6.02 4.18
N HIS A 30 -5.97 7.04 3.79
CA HIS A 30 -7.06 7.59 4.62
C HIS A 30 -8.43 6.95 4.39
N GLY A 31 -8.54 6.00 3.44
CA GLY A 31 -9.80 5.32 3.14
C GLY A 31 -10.74 6.14 2.25
N HIS A 32 -10.19 6.94 1.34
CA HIS A 32 -10.97 7.74 0.39
C HIS A 32 -11.81 6.85 -0.52
N VAL A 33 -13.12 7.13 -0.61
CA VAL A 33 -14.06 6.32 -1.38
C VAL A 33 -14.29 6.95 -2.75
N ARG A 34 -14.12 6.14 -3.79
CA ARG A 34 -14.33 6.56 -5.18
C ARG A 34 -15.36 5.67 -5.86
N ILE A 35 -16.34 6.28 -6.52
CA ILE A 35 -17.31 5.60 -7.38
C ILE A 35 -17.08 5.98 -8.84
N SER A 36 -16.80 4.98 -9.68
CA SER A 36 -16.85 5.13 -11.12
C SER A 36 -18.25 4.82 -11.64
N ALA A 37 -18.89 5.80 -12.28
CA ALA A 37 -20.26 5.69 -12.78
C ALA A 37 -20.36 5.88 -14.31
N PRO A 38 -21.24 5.12 -15.00
CA PRO A 38 -21.59 5.41 -16.38
C PRO A 38 -22.30 6.77 -16.50
N ARG A 39 -22.09 7.49 -17.62
CA ARG A 39 -22.72 8.80 -17.87
C ARG A 39 -24.25 8.80 -17.84
N ARG A 40 -24.87 7.65 -18.14
CA ARG A 40 -26.33 7.43 -18.13
C ARG A 40 -26.94 7.33 -16.74
N VAL A 41 -26.13 7.13 -15.69
CA VAL A 41 -26.62 6.93 -14.32
C VAL A 41 -26.79 8.30 -13.64
N SER A 42 -27.95 8.52 -13.04
CA SER A 42 -28.26 9.75 -12.31
C SER A 42 -27.52 9.82 -10.97
N MET A 43 -27.27 11.03 -10.47
CA MET A 43 -26.59 11.21 -9.18
C MET A 43 -27.40 10.60 -8.02
N ARG A 44 -28.73 10.61 -8.12
CA ARG A 44 -29.63 9.99 -7.12
C ARG A 44 -29.42 8.48 -7.03
N ALA A 45 -29.28 7.80 -8.18
CA ALA A 45 -28.99 6.36 -8.19
C ALA A 45 -27.60 6.04 -7.63
N ILE A 46 -26.61 6.89 -7.90
CA ILE A 46 -25.26 6.76 -7.32
C ILE A 46 -25.33 6.90 -5.79
N ARG A 47 -26.13 7.86 -5.28
CA ARG A 47 -26.33 8.06 -3.84
C ARG A 47 -26.96 6.85 -3.15
N VAL A 48 -28.02 6.29 -3.76
CA VAL A 48 -28.68 5.07 -3.24
C VAL A 48 -27.71 3.89 -3.25
N PHE A 49 -26.91 3.74 -4.31
CA PHE A 49 -25.89 2.70 -4.40
C PHE A 49 -24.83 2.86 -3.30
N ALA A 50 -24.30 4.07 -3.10
CA ALA A 50 -23.36 4.37 -2.03
C ALA A 50 -23.95 4.04 -0.65
N LEU A 51 -25.21 4.43 -0.39
CA LEU A 51 -25.92 4.14 0.86
C LEU A 51 -26.02 2.63 1.11
N SER A 52 -26.37 1.84 0.08
CA SER A 52 -26.45 0.38 0.17
C SER A 52 -25.10 -0.30 0.45
N LYS A 53 -23.99 0.41 0.24
CA LYS A 53 -22.62 -0.08 0.42
C LYS A 53 -21.92 0.52 1.64
N LEU A 54 -22.60 1.32 2.47
CA LEU A 54 -22.01 1.94 3.66
C LEU A 54 -21.30 0.93 4.58
N GLY A 55 -21.98 -0.16 4.97
CA GLY A 55 -21.33 -1.17 5.82
C GLY A 55 -20.12 -1.87 5.18
N TRP A 56 -20.09 -1.96 3.85
CA TRP A 56 -18.91 -2.49 3.13
C TRP A 56 -17.76 -1.48 3.12
N ILE A 57 -18.07 -0.19 2.96
CA ILE A 57 -17.10 0.92 3.00
C ILE A 57 -16.45 0.98 4.38
N GLU A 58 -17.25 1.00 5.45
CA GLU A 58 -16.77 1.09 6.83
C GLU A 58 -15.84 -0.08 7.17
N LYS A 59 -16.22 -1.30 6.77
CA LYS A 59 -15.38 -2.49 6.96
C LYS A 59 -14.04 -2.39 6.20
N HIS A 60 -14.06 -1.86 4.97
CA HIS A 60 -12.83 -1.66 4.19
C HIS A 60 -11.95 -0.55 4.76
N GLN A 61 -12.54 0.55 5.23
CA GLN A 61 -11.82 1.63 5.90
C GLN A 61 -11.20 1.15 7.22
N ALA A 62 -11.92 0.36 8.02
CA ALA A 62 -11.38 -0.24 9.23
C ALA A 62 -10.18 -1.15 8.93
N ARG A 63 -10.31 -2.02 7.91
CA ARG A 63 -9.21 -2.89 7.47
C ARG A 63 -8.00 -2.09 6.94
N ILE A 64 -8.24 -1.01 6.19
CA ILE A 64 -7.16 -0.14 5.69
C ILE A 64 -6.48 0.58 6.86
N ARG A 65 -7.22 1.04 7.88
CA ARG A 65 -6.64 1.64 9.09
C ARG A 65 -5.79 0.63 9.88
N GLU A 66 -6.28 -0.60 10.02
CA GLU A 66 -5.53 -1.68 10.67
C GLU A 66 -4.28 -2.06 9.87
N GLN A 67 -4.38 -2.13 8.55
CA GLN A 67 -3.23 -2.35 7.67
C GLN A 67 -2.26 -1.17 7.65
N ALA A 68 -2.72 0.07 7.75
CA ALA A 68 -1.86 1.24 7.85
C ALA A 68 -1.12 1.30 9.20
N LEU A 69 -1.73 0.76 10.26
CA LEU A 69 -1.09 0.60 11.56
C LEU A 69 -0.05 -0.53 11.56
N GLN A 70 -0.27 -1.57 10.75
CA GLN A 70 0.63 -2.74 10.63
C GLN A 70 1.64 -2.63 9.47
N ALA A 71 1.43 -1.72 8.53
CA ALA A 71 2.39 -1.42 7.49
C ALA A 71 3.57 -0.72 8.16
N PRO A 72 4.81 -1.20 7.95
CA PRO A 72 5.97 -0.41 8.31
C PRO A 72 5.80 0.94 7.61
N ALA A 73 5.90 2.03 8.38
CA ALA A 73 6.15 3.34 7.81
C ALA A 73 7.26 3.21 6.76
N GLU A 74 7.15 3.99 5.70
CA GLU A 74 8.13 4.06 4.62
C GLU A 74 9.57 3.91 5.16
N PRO A 75 10.47 3.23 4.42
CA PRO A 75 11.86 3.13 4.85
C PRO A 75 12.35 4.52 5.21
N ALA A 76 12.74 4.70 6.47
CA ALA A 76 13.24 5.98 6.94
C ALA A 76 14.36 6.40 5.97
N PRO A 77 14.43 7.68 5.58
CA PRO A 77 15.46 8.17 4.66
C PRO A 77 16.90 7.91 5.13
N ASP A 78 17.06 7.50 6.39
CA ASP A 78 18.31 7.19 7.08
C ASP A 78 18.62 5.68 7.22
N CYS A 79 18.00 4.80 6.42
CA CYS A 79 18.39 3.39 6.41
C CYS A 79 19.83 3.23 5.89
N GLU A 80 20.74 2.78 6.76
CA GLU A 80 22.16 2.58 6.48
C GLU A 80 22.48 1.15 5.97
N TYR A 81 21.50 0.22 5.97
CA TYR A 81 21.66 -1.19 5.62
C TYR A 81 22.72 -1.87 6.48
N LEU A 82 22.64 -1.62 7.80
CA LEU A 82 23.50 -2.20 8.81
C LEU A 82 22.95 -3.56 9.29
N ASP A 83 23.84 -4.38 9.82
CA ASP A 83 23.49 -5.68 10.39
C ASP A 83 22.51 -5.51 11.56
N GLY A 84 21.36 -6.18 11.48
CA GLY A 84 20.30 -6.12 12.48
C GLY A 84 19.17 -5.13 12.19
N GLU A 85 19.26 -4.31 11.14
CA GLU A 85 18.21 -3.38 10.75
C GLU A 85 16.99 -4.10 10.14
N THR A 86 15.79 -3.58 10.34
CA THR A 86 14.57 -4.13 9.73
C THR A 86 14.27 -3.41 8.43
N HIS A 87 14.29 -4.13 7.31
CA HIS A 87 14.02 -3.60 5.98
C HIS A 87 12.71 -4.15 5.41
N PRO A 88 11.84 -3.29 4.85
CA PRO A 88 10.67 -3.76 4.13
C PRO A 88 11.08 -4.31 2.75
N LEU A 89 10.91 -5.62 2.52
CA LEU A 89 11.02 -6.23 1.20
C LEU A 89 9.65 -6.75 0.76
N TRP A 90 9.19 -6.32 -0.41
CA TRP A 90 7.87 -6.68 -0.96
C TRP A 90 6.68 -6.46 0.01
N GLY A 91 6.77 -5.43 0.86
CA GLY A 91 5.73 -5.07 1.81
C GLY A 91 5.72 -5.86 3.13
N LYS A 92 6.75 -6.67 3.41
CA LYS A 92 6.94 -7.35 4.71
C LYS A 92 8.25 -6.89 5.37
N PRO A 93 8.26 -6.63 6.69
CA PRO A 93 9.49 -6.31 7.40
C PRO A 93 10.36 -7.57 7.54
N TYR A 94 11.61 -7.50 7.11
CA TYR A 94 12.60 -8.54 7.32
C TYR A 94 13.81 -7.98 8.07
N ARG A 95 14.33 -8.72 9.03
CA ARG A 95 15.56 -8.34 9.74
C ARG A 95 16.77 -8.65 8.88
N LEU A 96 17.51 -7.63 8.48
CA LEU A 96 18.71 -7.74 7.66
C LEU A 96 19.85 -8.35 8.49
N ALA A 97 20.43 -9.41 7.96
CA ALA A 97 21.72 -9.94 8.42
C ALA A 97 22.71 -9.80 7.25
N VAL A 98 23.77 -9.03 7.45
CA VAL A 98 24.79 -8.78 6.43
C VAL A 98 25.88 -9.83 6.59
N LEU A 99 25.95 -10.76 5.64
CA LEU A 99 26.97 -11.79 5.60
C LEU A 99 28.10 -11.35 4.66
N GLU A 100 29.16 -10.81 5.24
CA GLU A 100 30.36 -10.45 4.48
C GLU A 100 31.09 -11.72 4.03
N ARG A 101 31.05 -12.02 2.72
CA ARG A 101 31.77 -13.15 2.11
C ARG A 101 32.33 -12.72 0.76
N ASP A 102 33.54 -13.19 0.45
CA ASP A 102 34.15 -12.98 -0.88
C ASP A 102 33.50 -13.86 -1.95
N ARG A 103 32.22 -13.59 -2.22
CA ARG A 103 31.35 -14.28 -3.18
C ARG A 103 30.47 -13.26 -3.89
N PRO A 104 29.82 -13.62 -5.01
CA PRO A 104 28.86 -12.74 -5.66
C PRO A 104 27.78 -12.28 -4.69
N PRO A 105 27.33 -11.01 -4.80
CA PRO A 105 26.29 -10.49 -3.94
C PRO A 105 24.99 -11.28 -4.16
N SER A 106 24.31 -11.64 -3.07
CA SER A 106 23.04 -12.38 -3.15
C SER A 106 22.16 -12.11 -1.95
N VAL A 107 20.86 -11.92 -2.17
CA VAL A 107 19.86 -11.87 -1.10
C VAL A 107 19.25 -13.26 -0.93
N ARG A 108 19.19 -13.75 0.31
CA ARG A 108 18.40 -14.93 0.66
C ARG A 108 17.43 -14.58 1.78
N LEU A 109 16.18 -15.00 1.61
CA LEU A 109 15.16 -14.88 2.66
C LEU A 109 15.12 -16.19 3.45
N ASN A 110 15.28 -16.10 4.77
CA ASN A 110 15.14 -17.23 5.68
C ASN A 110 14.15 -16.87 6.79
N GLY A 111 12.88 -17.26 6.61
CA GLY A 111 11.79 -16.85 7.50
C GLY A 111 11.67 -15.33 7.52
N ASP A 112 11.78 -14.73 8.71
CA ASP A 112 11.72 -13.28 8.93
C ASP A 112 13.08 -12.57 8.80
N HIS A 113 14.15 -13.29 8.40
CA HIS A 113 15.48 -12.73 8.21
C HIS A 113 15.82 -12.58 6.72
N MET A 114 16.34 -11.42 6.35
CA MET A 114 16.91 -11.12 5.04
C MET A 114 18.43 -11.22 5.12
N HIS A 115 19.01 -12.29 4.59
CA HIS A 115 20.45 -12.47 4.54
C HIS A 115 21.01 -11.81 3.29
N LEU A 116 21.65 -10.66 3.45
CA LEU A 116 22.37 -9.97 2.39
C LEU A 116 23.82 -10.45 2.40
N GLN A 117 24.17 -11.30 1.43
CA GLN A 117 25.56 -11.66 1.20
C GLN A 117 26.20 -10.60 0.32
N VAL A 118 27.27 -9.96 0.79
CA VAL A 118 28.04 -8.96 0.03
C VAL A 118 29.53 -9.16 0.25
N ARG A 119 30.35 -8.66 -0.67
CA ARG A 119 31.80 -8.65 -0.48
C ARG A 119 32.18 -7.71 0.66
N PRO A 120 33.25 -8.02 1.42
CA PRO A 120 33.75 -7.08 2.42
C PRO A 120 34.07 -5.73 1.77
N ARG A 121 33.73 -4.62 2.45
CA ARG A 121 33.86 -3.23 1.96
C ARG A 121 32.90 -2.78 0.84
N THR A 122 31.81 -3.50 0.60
CA THR A 122 30.78 -3.05 -0.36
C THR A 122 30.05 -1.80 0.15
N SER A 123 30.03 -0.73 -0.66
CA SER A 123 29.39 0.56 -0.35
C SER A 123 27.87 0.46 -0.22
N ARG A 124 27.25 1.40 0.50
CA ARG A 124 25.78 1.51 0.70
C ARG A 124 25.01 1.39 -0.62
N ASP A 125 25.44 2.11 -1.64
CA ASP A 125 24.80 2.14 -2.96
C ASP A 125 24.75 0.75 -3.62
N ASN A 126 25.84 -0.01 -3.50
CA ASN A 126 25.92 -1.39 -4.00
C ASN A 126 25.14 -2.39 -3.13
N ARG A 127 24.95 -2.11 -1.83
CA ARG A 127 24.08 -2.92 -0.95
C ARG A 127 22.61 -2.71 -1.31
N GLN A 128 22.21 -1.48 -1.61
CA GLN A 128 20.88 -1.13 -2.07
C GLN A 128 20.58 -1.71 -3.47
N ALA A 129 21.54 -1.71 -4.39
CA ALA A 129 21.34 -2.25 -5.75
C ALA A 129 21.04 -3.77 -5.79
N VAL A 130 21.27 -4.48 -4.68
CA VAL A 130 21.12 -5.93 -4.56
C VAL A 130 19.76 -6.32 -3.95
N VAL A 131 19.08 -5.39 -3.27
CA VAL A 131 17.78 -5.57 -2.58
C VAL A 131 16.65 -5.01 -3.44
#